data_AF-A0A654IQF4-F1
#
_entry.id   AF-A0A654IQF4-F1
#
_cell.length_a   1.000
_cell.length_b   1.000
_cell.length_c   1.000
_cell.angle_alpha   90.00
_cell.angle_beta   90.00
_cell.angle_gamma   90.00
#
_symmetry.space_group_name_H-M   'P 1'
#
loop_
_entity.id
_entity.type
_entity.pdbx_description
1 polymer ?
#
loop_
_entity_poly.entity_id
_entity_poly.type
_entity_poly.pdbx_seq_one_letter_code
_entity_poly.pdbx_strand_id
1 'polypeptide(L)'
;MKKLLLSSLLVFPILTTSCIYKPNNSNNSSKIITNKQEKFYDNKNINNLLDLYLKDKQQKQIYALKQENISDAKINDLKFVLTFYTVFNNNRSIESVTTHYQQVALKAKKTLKNTLTNDWYWLLKHINQFDFNFNPYDDSYKHFKLEQNLIDYVYKTHNNLLTKINDKYPDQVIVFNIDDIKDLDSLKNKQAIYLVYDKSKVLKILKYKKDNKVHFQVFTDLLWFKEPNNLKEQLEQIEKKIYEKRLGKFEEALKDHIEESEDNENEETNDEINDKLQDIWDQFIENCKELISNSDRNLLRQLERNLRTLNNTFLRTFTNKTESINKWKEEQLKNISNFLEKNSNTIVKSEEIKKKLEKVIEQTGEELNKIDFPATSNSTNDAEKLKKEFIEKYKNRNDDSAFYELHSKRQYNDLFVEALDEFNNINRNKENKENNIDLKVIR
;
A
#
# COMPACT_ATOMS: atom_id res chain seq x y z
N MET A 1 -33.00 -47.79 -7.91
CA MET A 1 -31.86 -48.48 -7.25
C MET A 1 -30.65 -48.25 -8.16
N LYS A 2 -29.50 -47.69 -7.79
CA LYS A 2 -28.77 -47.67 -6.52
C LYS A 2 -28.30 -46.23 -6.20
N LYS A 3 -28.42 -45.88 -4.92
CA LYS A 3 -27.86 -44.69 -4.26
C LYS A 3 -26.44 -44.99 -3.75
N LEU A 4 -25.76 -43.91 -3.36
CA LEU A 4 -24.69 -43.77 -2.35
C LEU A 4 -23.24 -43.88 -2.85
N LEU A 5 -22.58 -42.72 -2.83
CA LEU A 5 -21.37 -42.48 -2.04
C LEU A 5 -21.21 -40.97 -1.81
N LEU A 6 -21.83 -40.50 -0.74
CA LEU A 6 -21.74 -39.13 -0.22
C LEU A 6 -21.53 -39.27 1.30
N SER A 7 -20.30 -39.60 1.71
CA SER A 7 -19.80 -39.43 3.08
C SER A 7 -18.34 -39.86 3.19
N SER A 8 -17.43 -38.90 3.26
CA SER A 8 -16.18 -39.09 3.99
C SER A 8 -15.79 -37.77 4.66
N LEU A 9 -16.57 -37.39 5.67
CA LEU A 9 -16.04 -36.64 6.80
C LEU A 9 -15.02 -37.55 7.49
N LEU A 10 -13.74 -37.37 7.16
CA LEU A 10 -12.63 -37.93 7.93
C LEU A 10 -12.53 -37.13 9.24
N VAL A 11 -13.37 -37.51 10.20
CA VAL A 11 -13.12 -37.25 11.62
C VAL A 11 -11.96 -38.15 12.01
N PHE A 12 -10.76 -37.59 12.15
CA PHE A 12 -9.64 -38.30 12.77
C PHE A 12 -9.99 -38.58 14.24
N PRO A 13 -10.11 -39.84 14.68
CA PRO A 13 -10.13 -40.13 16.10
C PRO A 13 -8.72 -39.89 16.65
N ILE A 14 -8.59 -38.91 17.54
CA ILE A 14 -7.39 -38.75 18.37
C ILE A 14 -7.38 -39.96 19.30
N LEU A 15 -6.63 -41.00 18.95
CA LEU A 15 -6.30 -42.08 19.88
C LEU A 15 -5.38 -41.49 20.95
N THR A 16 -5.96 -41.04 22.07
CA THR A 16 -5.21 -40.78 23.29
C THR A 16 -4.82 -42.13 23.88
N THR A 17 -3.63 -42.62 23.54
CA THR A 17 -3.02 -43.73 24.28
C THR A 17 -2.59 -43.20 25.64
N SER A 18 -3.44 -43.38 26.65
CA SER A 18 -3.04 -43.24 28.05
C SER A 18 -2.19 -44.44 28.44
N CYS A 19 -0.86 -44.31 28.33
CA CYS A 19 0.02 -45.17 29.09
C CYS A 19 -0.13 -44.82 30.57
N ILE A 20 -0.99 -45.56 31.27
CA ILE A 20 -1.01 -45.57 32.73
C ILE A 20 0.27 -46.27 33.17
N TYR A 21 1.23 -45.47 33.65
CA TYR A 21 2.42 -45.97 34.32
C TYR A 21 1.98 -46.73 35.59
N LYS A 22 2.07 -48.06 35.59
CA LYS A 22 2.00 -48.85 36.82
C LYS A 22 3.36 -48.71 37.52
N PRO A 23 3.45 -48.12 38.72
CA PRO A 23 4.70 -48.12 39.45
C PRO A 23 5.00 -49.56 39.90
N ASN A 24 6.12 -50.10 39.44
CA ASN A 24 6.72 -51.27 40.08
C ASN A 24 7.18 -50.83 41.47
N ASN A 25 6.64 -51.48 42.50
CA ASN A 25 7.13 -51.38 43.87
C ASN A 25 8.58 -51.88 43.92
N SER A 26 9.54 -50.96 43.85
CA SER A 26 10.87 -51.17 44.41
C SER A 26 11.12 -50.09 45.44
N ASN A 27 11.06 -50.49 46.71
CA ASN A 27 11.49 -49.68 47.84
C ASN A 27 12.97 -49.30 47.65
N ASN A 28 13.21 -48.08 47.22
CA ASN A 28 14.43 -47.33 47.49
C ASN A 28 14.06 -45.85 47.54
N SER A 29 13.93 -45.35 48.76
CA SER A 29 13.68 -43.95 49.07
C SER A 29 14.94 -43.12 48.80
N SER A 30 15.33 -42.99 47.55
CA SER A 30 16.04 -41.77 47.14
C SER A 30 14.99 -40.68 47.06
N LYS A 31 15.10 -39.65 47.91
CA LYS A 31 14.32 -38.41 47.75
C LYS A 31 14.49 -37.94 46.31
N ILE A 32 13.49 -38.18 45.48
CA ILE A 32 13.37 -37.53 44.18
C ILE A 32 13.11 -36.08 44.55
N ILE A 33 14.17 -35.27 44.56
CA ILE A 33 14.03 -33.82 44.51
C ILE A 33 13.49 -33.55 43.10
N THR A 34 12.17 -33.62 42.94
CA THR A 34 11.51 -33.03 41.78
C THR A 34 11.68 -31.52 41.94
N ASN A 35 12.80 -30.98 41.45
CA ASN A 35 12.85 -29.56 41.13
C ASN A 35 11.72 -29.34 40.12
N LYS A 36 10.59 -28.82 40.61
CA LYS A 36 9.43 -28.51 39.79
C LYS A 36 9.90 -27.40 38.86
N GLN A 37 10.36 -27.77 37.68
CA GLN A 37 10.84 -26.84 36.69
C GLN A 37 9.65 -25.94 36.33
N GLU A 38 9.76 -24.65 36.66
CA GLU A 38 8.72 -23.67 36.36
C GLU A 38 8.41 -23.72 34.86
N LYS A 39 7.13 -23.83 34.53
CA LYS A 39 6.66 -23.89 33.15
C LYS A 39 6.68 -22.49 32.56
N PHE A 40 6.81 -22.40 31.24
CA PHE A 40 6.94 -21.09 30.60
C PHE A 40 5.69 -20.22 30.80
N TYR A 41 4.50 -20.86 30.90
CA TYR A 41 3.24 -20.20 31.19
C TYR A 41 3.06 -19.75 32.65
N ASP A 42 3.94 -20.15 33.58
CA ASP A 42 3.89 -19.69 34.97
C ASP A 42 4.34 -18.22 35.08
N ASN A 43 5.09 -17.71 34.10
CA ASN A 43 5.47 -16.30 34.02
C ASN A 43 4.23 -15.41 33.77
N LYS A 44 4.11 -14.32 34.54
CA LYS A 44 2.97 -13.38 34.49
C LYS A 44 2.74 -12.80 33.09
N ASN A 45 3.81 -12.36 32.41
CA ASN A 45 3.72 -11.74 31.10
C ASN A 45 3.36 -12.77 30.02
N ILE A 46 3.88 -14.00 30.10
CA ILE A 46 3.48 -15.09 29.21
C ILE A 46 2.02 -15.50 29.43
N ASN A 47 1.57 -15.59 30.69
CA ASN A 47 0.16 -15.87 30.97
C ASN A 47 -0.75 -14.76 30.44
N ASN A 48 -0.35 -13.48 30.54
CA ASN A 48 -1.09 -12.37 29.94
C ASN A 48 -1.24 -12.52 28.41
N LEU A 49 -0.19 -12.96 27.70
CA LEU A 49 -0.28 -13.24 26.26
C LEU A 49 -1.26 -14.38 25.96
N LEU A 50 -1.25 -15.44 26.78
CA LEU A 50 -2.20 -16.53 26.65
C LEU A 50 -3.65 -16.06 26.88
N ASP A 51 -3.88 -15.16 27.83
CA ASP A 51 -5.21 -14.57 28.09
C ASP A 51 -5.67 -13.66 26.94
N LEU A 52 -4.74 -12.99 26.24
CA LEU A 52 -5.01 -12.22 25.03
C LEU A 52 -5.33 -13.11 23.81
N TYR A 53 -4.82 -14.34 23.78
CA TYR A 53 -5.00 -15.31 22.70
C TYR A 53 -6.25 -16.18 22.88
N LEU A 54 -6.47 -16.71 24.08
CA LEU A 54 -7.57 -17.64 24.42
C LEU A 54 -8.32 -17.17 25.66
N LYS A 55 -9.62 -16.96 25.53
CA LYS A 55 -10.50 -16.56 26.65
C LYS A 55 -10.82 -17.71 27.60
N ASP A 56 -10.97 -18.92 27.07
CA ASP A 56 -11.35 -20.08 27.86
C ASP A 56 -10.15 -20.68 28.61
N LYS A 57 -10.30 -20.88 29.92
CA LYS A 57 -9.22 -21.33 30.81
C LYS A 57 -8.75 -22.75 30.47
N GLN A 58 -9.66 -23.65 30.09
CA GLN A 58 -9.32 -25.03 29.77
C GLN A 58 -8.60 -25.10 28.42
N GLN A 59 -9.10 -24.40 27.40
CA GLN A 59 -8.44 -24.29 26.10
C GLN A 59 -7.04 -23.68 26.24
N LYS A 60 -6.89 -22.66 27.08
CA LYS A 60 -5.59 -22.05 27.40
C LYS A 60 -4.60 -23.09 27.94
N GLN A 61 -5.01 -23.87 28.92
CA GLN A 61 -4.16 -24.89 29.53
C GLN A 61 -3.79 -25.99 28.52
N ILE A 62 -4.77 -26.48 27.74
CA ILE A 62 -4.54 -27.49 26.70
C ILE A 62 -3.56 -26.97 25.64
N TYR A 63 -3.74 -25.73 25.19
CA TYR A 63 -2.87 -25.09 24.21
C TYR A 63 -1.44 -24.95 24.75
N ALA A 64 -1.27 -24.43 25.96
CA ALA A 64 0.05 -24.26 26.59
C ALA A 64 0.76 -25.62 26.75
N LEU A 65 0.06 -26.65 27.24
CA LEU A 65 0.63 -28.00 27.37
C LEU A 65 1.01 -28.60 26.02
N LYS A 66 0.19 -28.40 24.98
CA LYS A 66 0.51 -28.85 23.62
C LYS A 66 1.78 -28.18 23.11
N GLN A 67 1.92 -26.88 23.31
CA GLN A 67 3.07 -26.10 22.87
C GLN A 67 4.35 -26.44 23.67
N GLU A 68 4.22 -26.70 24.97
CA GLU A 68 5.33 -27.17 25.83
C GLU A 68 5.88 -28.54 25.42
N ASN A 69 5.05 -29.38 24.80
CA ASN A 69 5.40 -30.71 24.32
C ASN A 69 5.92 -30.74 22.88
N ILE A 70 5.97 -29.61 22.17
CA ILE A 70 6.62 -29.54 20.86
C ILE A 70 8.12 -29.75 21.06
N SER A 71 8.71 -30.69 20.32
CA SER A 71 10.12 -31.07 20.44
C SER A 71 11.08 -29.93 20.11
N ASP A 72 12.14 -29.81 20.90
CA ASP A 72 13.26 -28.90 20.65
C ASP A 72 14.00 -29.19 19.33
N ALA A 73 13.85 -30.40 18.76
CA ALA A 73 14.36 -30.73 17.44
C ALA A 73 13.84 -29.79 16.34
N LYS A 74 12.67 -29.17 16.55
CA LYS A 74 12.10 -28.16 15.66
C LYS A 74 13.00 -26.92 15.50
N ILE A 75 13.93 -26.65 16.43
CA ILE A 75 14.96 -25.61 16.25
C ILE A 75 15.86 -25.94 15.05
N ASN A 76 16.25 -27.21 14.88
CA ASN A 76 17.05 -27.64 13.74
C ASN A 76 16.23 -27.58 12.44
N ASP A 77 14.95 -27.92 12.48
CA ASP A 77 14.04 -27.75 11.34
C ASP A 77 13.96 -26.27 10.93
N LEU A 78 13.89 -25.34 11.89
CA LEU A 78 13.89 -23.91 11.60
C LEU A 78 15.21 -23.42 11.01
N LYS A 79 16.36 -23.90 11.50
CA LYS A 79 17.66 -23.61 10.89
C LYS A 79 17.69 -24.02 9.41
N PHE A 80 17.18 -25.22 9.11
CA PHE A 80 17.03 -25.69 7.74
C PHE A 80 16.08 -24.81 6.93
N VAL A 81 14.90 -24.49 7.46
CA VAL A 81 13.91 -23.61 6.82
C VAL A 81 14.50 -22.25 6.46
N LEU A 82 15.22 -21.62 7.38
CA LEU A 82 15.84 -20.31 7.17
C LEU A 82 16.97 -20.33 6.14
N THR A 83 17.53 -21.50 5.84
CA THR A 83 18.53 -21.69 4.76
C THR A 83 17.87 -21.63 3.37
N PHE A 84 16.64 -22.15 3.24
CA PHE A 84 15.91 -22.19 1.97
C PHE A 84 14.93 -21.02 1.79
N TYR A 85 14.62 -20.31 2.86
CA TYR A 85 13.77 -19.13 2.85
C TYR A 85 14.31 -18.09 3.82
N THR A 86 15.07 -17.13 3.30
CA THR A 86 15.61 -16.04 4.08
C THR A 86 14.52 -15.01 4.36
N VAL A 87 14.47 -14.52 5.59
CA VAL A 87 13.40 -13.62 6.10
C VAL A 87 13.52 -12.19 5.53
N PHE A 88 14.53 -11.90 4.73
CA PHE A 88 14.83 -10.55 4.21
C PHE A 88 14.91 -10.48 2.67
N ASN A 89 14.57 -11.55 1.94
CA ASN A 89 14.53 -11.53 0.48
C ASN A 89 13.08 -11.54 -0.01
N ASN A 90 12.69 -10.50 -0.76
CA ASN A 90 11.38 -10.46 -1.41
C ASN A 90 11.12 -11.69 -2.27
N ASN A 91 9.89 -12.19 -2.20
CA ASN A 91 9.36 -13.36 -2.91
C ASN A 91 9.50 -13.34 -4.44
N ARG A 92 9.88 -12.21 -5.05
CA ARG A 92 9.86 -11.97 -6.51
C ARG A 92 10.70 -12.96 -7.32
N SER A 93 11.78 -13.51 -6.76
CA SER A 93 12.63 -14.49 -7.45
C SER A 93 12.19 -15.94 -7.24
N ILE A 94 11.47 -16.23 -6.15
CA ILE A 94 11.03 -17.58 -5.80
C ILE A 94 9.75 -17.93 -6.57
N GLU A 95 8.84 -16.99 -6.78
CA GLU A 95 7.54 -17.25 -7.42
C GLU A 95 7.57 -17.30 -8.96
N SER A 96 8.65 -16.81 -9.59
CA SER A 96 8.74 -16.60 -11.04
C SER A 96 9.40 -17.73 -11.83
N VAL A 97 9.97 -18.76 -11.18
CA VAL A 97 10.68 -19.86 -11.87
C VAL A 97 10.26 -21.23 -11.32
N THR A 98 9.70 -22.09 -12.17
CA THR A 98 9.29 -23.46 -11.85
C THR A 98 10.49 -24.40 -11.69
N THR A 99 11.12 -24.37 -10.51
CA THR A 99 12.26 -25.23 -10.15
C THR A 99 11.97 -26.08 -8.92
N HIS A 100 12.73 -27.17 -8.73
CA HIS A 100 12.69 -27.94 -7.48
C HIS A 100 13.04 -27.06 -6.26
N TYR A 101 13.95 -26.10 -6.43
CA TYR A 101 14.29 -25.10 -5.42
C TYR A 101 13.08 -24.26 -5.00
N GLN A 102 12.25 -23.78 -5.94
CA GLN A 102 11.03 -23.04 -5.63
C GLN A 102 10.09 -23.84 -4.71
N GLN A 103 9.89 -25.14 -4.99
CA GLN A 103 9.03 -25.98 -4.17
C GLN A 103 9.56 -26.11 -2.73
N VAL A 104 10.87 -26.23 -2.57
CA VAL A 104 11.52 -26.29 -1.25
C VAL A 104 11.37 -24.94 -0.53
N ALA A 105 11.62 -23.82 -1.21
CA ALA A 105 11.48 -22.48 -0.65
C ALA A 105 10.04 -22.16 -0.23
N LEU A 106 9.03 -22.54 -1.03
CA LEU A 106 7.62 -22.35 -0.67
C LEU A 106 7.20 -23.21 0.54
N LYS A 107 7.72 -24.43 0.65
CA LYS A 107 7.52 -25.27 1.84
C LYS A 107 8.18 -24.63 3.07
N ALA A 108 9.41 -24.12 2.92
CA ALA A 108 10.11 -23.41 3.97
C ALA A 108 9.33 -22.15 4.43
N LYS A 109 8.86 -21.32 3.50
CA LYS A 109 7.96 -20.18 3.77
C LYS A 109 6.74 -20.60 4.59
N LYS A 110 6.05 -21.67 4.16
CA LYS A 110 4.86 -22.17 4.85
C LYS A 110 5.18 -22.66 6.26
N THR A 111 6.29 -23.37 6.46
CA THR A 111 6.73 -23.83 7.78
C THR A 111 7.07 -22.66 8.69
N LEU A 112 7.76 -21.63 8.17
CA LEU A 112 8.05 -20.41 8.92
C LEU A 112 6.76 -19.67 9.30
N LYS A 113 5.86 -19.41 8.34
CA LYS A 113 4.56 -18.77 8.58
C LYS A 113 3.77 -19.52 9.65
N ASN A 114 3.67 -20.84 9.55
CA ASN A 114 3.00 -21.68 10.55
C ASN A 114 3.66 -21.56 11.94
N THR A 115 4.99 -21.46 12.01
CA THR A 115 5.68 -21.30 13.29
C THR A 115 5.40 -19.92 13.90
N LEU A 116 5.45 -18.86 13.10
CA LEU A 116 5.19 -17.48 13.54
C LEU A 116 3.73 -17.25 13.95
N THR A 117 2.77 -18.02 13.41
CA THR A 117 1.33 -17.84 13.69
C THR A 117 0.74 -18.87 14.64
N ASN A 118 1.03 -20.16 14.44
CA ASN A 118 0.38 -21.26 15.16
C ASN A 118 1.20 -21.77 16.35
N ASP A 119 2.52 -21.63 16.28
CA ASP A 119 3.46 -22.11 17.30
C ASP A 119 4.23 -20.96 17.96
N TRP A 120 3.61 -19.78 18.01
CA TRP A 120 4.20 -18.57 18.58
C TRP A 120 4.65 -18.79 20.03
N TYR A 121 3.91 -19.57 20.82
CA TYR A 121 4.24 -19.83 22.22
C TYR A 121 5.56 -20.61 22.31
N TRP A 122 5.67 -21.68 21.52
CA TRP A 122 6.90 -22.45 21.45
C TRP A 122 8.07 -21.60 20.94
N LEU A 123 7.83 -20.72 19.96
CA LEU A 123 8.85 -19.80 19.46
C LEU A 123 9.37 -18.88 20.59
N LEU A 124 8.48 -18.23 21.33
CA LEU A 124 8.87 -17.34 22.44
C LEU A 124 9.61 -18.09 23.55
N LYS A 125 9.20 -19.33 23.87
CA LYS A 125 9.90 -20.18 24.85
C LYS A 125 11.37 -20.41 24.49
N HIS A 126 11.70 -20.42 23.20
CA HIS A 126 13.04 -20.67 22.67
C HIS A 126 13.70 -19.41 22.11
N ILE A 127 13.14 -18.22 22.33
CA ILE A 127 13.60 -16.97 21.70
C ILE A 127 15.07 -16.65 22.01
N ASN A 128 15.57 -17.10 23.16
CA ASN A 128 16.96 -16.91 23.58
C ASN A 128 17.98 -17.81 22.87
N GLN A 129 17.51 -18.67 21.95
CA GLN A 129 18.34 -19.49 21.08
C GLN A 129 18.48 -18.90 19.66
N PHE A 130 17.87 -17.74 19.41
CA PHE A 130 17.93 -17.04 18.13
C PHE A 130 18.96 -15.91 18.20
N ASP A 131 19.81 -15.84 17.18
CA ASP A 131 20.64 -14.68 16.90
C ASP A 131 19.93 -13.81 15.87
N PHE A 132 19.88 -12.51 16.14
CA PHE A 132 19.31 -11.49 15.29
C PHE A 132 20.44 -10.71 14.66
N ASN A 133 20.44 -10.63 13.32
CA ASN A 133 21.46 -9.93 12.56
C ASN A 133 20.96 -8.53 12.18
N PHE A 134 21.77 -7.52 12.47
CA PHE A 134 21.54 -6.17 11.96
C PHE A 134 21.60 -6.19 10.44
N ASN A 135 20.49 -5.79 9.81
CA ASN A 135 20.39 -5.68 8.36
C ASN A 135 19.88 -4.29 7.97
N PRO A 136 20.77 -3.36 7.58
CA PRO A 136 20.36 -2.04 7.12
C PRO A 136 19.86 -2.06 5.67
N TYR A 137 20.10 -3.18 4.97
CA TYR A 137 19.55 -3.44 3.66
C TYR A 137 18.13 -3.96 3.82
N ASP A 138 17.21 -3.39 3.05
CA ASP A 138 15.90 -3.99 2.86
C ASP A 138 16.02 -5.19 1.88
N ASP A 139 15.04 -5.42 1.01
CA ASP A 139 15.08 -6.47 -0.02
C ASP A 139 16.14 -6.28 -1.13
N SER A 140 16.95 -5.20 -1.08
CA SER A 140 17.94 -4.90 -2.09
C SER A 140 19.33 -4.66 -1.50
N TYR A 141 20.26 -5.57 -1.80
CA TYR A 141 21.70 -5.38 -1.60
C TYR A 141 22.23 -4.36 -2.60
N LYS A 142 21.97 -3.08 -2.33
CA LYS A 142 22.57 -1.97 -3.06
C LYS A 142 23.72 -1.43 -2.22
N HIS A 143 24.91 -1.33 -2.82
CA HIS A 143 26.10 -0.81 -2.14
C HIS A 143 26.02 0.72 -2.00
N PHE A 144 25.15 1.23 -1.12
CA PHE A 144 25.16 2.67 -0.83
C PHE A 144 26.01 3.01 0.39
N LYS A 145 26.50 4.25 0.37
CA LYS A 145 27.33 4.82 1.43
C LYS A 145 26.61 4.87 2.78
N LEU A 146 25.29 5.07 2.77
CA LEU A 146 24.48 5.14 3.98
C LEU A 146 24.48 3.81 4.75
N GLU A 147 24.18 2.69 4.10
CA GLU A 147 24.15 1.37 4.74
C GLU A 147 25.53 0.98 5.28
N GLN A 148 26.62 1.32 4.57
CA GLN A 148 27.98 1.15 5.10
C GLN A 148 28.18 1.96 6.39
N ASN A 149 27.77 3.23 6.41
CA ASN A 149 27.89 4.07 7.59
C ASN A 149 27.03 3.54 8.76
N LEU A 150 25.85 2.96 8.47
CA LEU A 150 25.00 2.30 9.48
C LEU A 150 25.67 1.05 10.07
N ILE A 151 26.25 0.19 9.23
CA ILE A 151 27.03 -0.98 9.66
C ILE A 151 28.18 -0.54 10.55
N ASP A 152 28.95 0.46 10.10
CA ASP A 152 30.08 0.99 10.86
C ASP A 152 29.65 1.55 12.22
N TYR A 153 28.52 2.28 12.27
CA TYR A 153 27.96 2.80 13.52
C TYR A 153 27.60 1.67 14.49
N VAL A 154 26.82 0.69 14.04
CA VAL A 154 26.37 -0.43 14.90
C VAL A 154 27.57 -1.25 15.37
N TYR A 155 28.49 -1.57 14.47
CA TYR A 155 29.70 -2.32 14.82
C TYR A 155 30.59 -1.55 15.80
N LYS A 156 30.82 -0.25 15.61
CA LYS A 156 31.60 0.57 16.56
C LYS A 156 30.93 0.69 17.93
N THR A 157 29.60 0.74 17.97
CA THR A 157 28.83 0.96 19.20
C THR A 157 28.66 -0.33 20.01
N HIS A 158 28.51 -1.47 19.33
CA HIS A 158 28.17 -2.76 19.97
C HIS A 158 29.23 -3.85 19.80
N ASN A 159 30.29 -3.60 19.02
CA ASN A 159 31.34 -4.55 18.67
C ASN A 159 30.82 -5.85 18.03
N ASN A 160 29.62 -5.81 17.45
CA ASN A 160 28.97 -6.93 16.77
C ASN A 160 27.81 -6.43 15.90
N LEU A 161 27.47 -7.18 14.85
CA LEU A 161 26.23 -7.01 14.09
C LEU A 161 25.14 -7.99 14.54
N LEU A 162 25.53 -9.01 15.32
CA LEU A 162 24.62 -9.97 15.91
C LEU A 162 24.25 -9.56 17.33
N THR A 163 22.97 -9.71 17.66
CA THR A 163 22.46 -9.58 19.02
C THR A 163 21.52 -10.73 19.34
N LYS A 164 21.22 -10.92 20.62
CA LYS A 164 20.29 -11.95 21.09
C LYS A 164 19.47 -11.44 22.26
N ILE A 165 18.33 -12.08 22.46
CA ILE A 165 17.55 -11.99 23.69
C ILE A 165 18.18 -12.97 24.69
N ASN A 166 18.55 -12.51 25.88
CA ASN A 166 19.20 -13.37 26.87
C ASN A 166 18.17 -14.10 27.74
N ASP A 167 17.20 -13.36 28.27
CA ASP A 167 16.08 -13.95 29.01
C ASP A 167 14.91 -14.26 28.08
N LYS A 168 14.46 -15.51 28.09
CA LYS A 168 13.27 -15.93 27.31
C LYS A 168 11.97 -15.32 27.84
N TYR A 169 11.96 -14.77 29.04
CA TYR A 169 10.80 -14.10 29.63
C TYR A 169 10.84 -12.60 29.33
N PRO A 170 9.77 -12.03 28.75
CA PRO A 170 9.71 -10.58 28.57
C PRO A 170 9.57 -9.88 29.91
N ASP A 171 10.27 -8.77 30.08
CA ASP A 171 10.16 -7.83 31.21
C ASP A 171 8.78 -7.16 31.24
N GLN A 172 8.27 -6.81 30.05
CA GLN A 172 7.02 -6.06 29.90
C GLN A 172 6.25 -6.47 28.64
N VAL A 173 4.93 -6.38 28.72
CA VAL A 173 4.02 -6.50 27.56
C VAL A 173 3.28 -5.18 27.41
N ILE A 174 3.41 -4.55 26.24
CA ILE A 174 2.75 -3.29 25.88
C ILE A 174 1.77 -3.57 24.74
N VAL A 175 0.54 -3.08 24.84
CA VAL A 175 -0.52 -3.36 23.86
C VAL A 175 -1.10 -2.05 23.34
N PHE A 176 -1.18 -1.94 22.01
CA PHE A 176 -1.82 -0.83 21.31
C PHE A 176 -2.93 -1.37 20.41
N ASN A 177 -4.01 -0.61 20.28
CA ASN A 177 -4.95 -0.83 19.18
C ASN A 177 -4.33 -0.24 17.91
N ILE A 178 -4.50 -0.92 16.78
CA ILE A 178 -4.01 -0.44 15.49
C ILE A 178 -5.14 0.31 14.80
N ASP A 179 -4.83 1.50 14.28
CA ASP A 179 -5.78 2.29 13.52
C ASP A 179 -6.11 1.64 12.16
N ASP A 180 -7.38 1.77 11.77
CA ASP A 180 -7.95 1.09 10.62
C ASP A 180 -8.18 2.05 9.45
N ILE A 181 -7.67 1.69 8.28
CA ILE A 181 -8.19 2.24 7.02
C ILE A 181 -9.45 1.45 6.71
N LYS A 182 -10.62 2.01 7.05
CA LYS A 182 -11.94 1.34 6.91
C LYS A 182 -12.15 0.72 5.53
N ASP A 183 -11.69 1.41 4.49
CA ASP A 183 -11.79 0.98 3.10
C ASP A 183 -10.85 -0.19 2.75
N LEU A 184 -9.97 -0.65 3.64
CA LEU A 184 -9.06 -1.79 3.45
C LEU A 184 -9.19 -2.84 4.56
N ASP A 185 -10.14 -2.67 5.48
CA ASP A 185 -10.29 -3.51 6.66
C ASP A 185 -10.77 -4.92 6.31
N SER A 186 -9.88 -5.91 6.48
CA SER A 186 -10.19 -7.34 6.32
C SER A 186 -9.93 -8.16 7.59
N LEU A 187 -9.30 -7.54 8.60
CA LEU A 187 -8.92 -8.17 9.85
C LEU A 187 -9.45 -7.35 11.03
N LYS A 188 -10.32 -7.96 11.85
CA LYS A 188 -11.01 -7.23 12.93
C LYS A 188 -10.19 -7.14 14.21
N ASN A 189 -10.41 -6.10 15.01
CA ASN A 189 -9.83 -5.92 16.36
C ASN A 189 -8.29 -6.07 16.36
N LYS A 190 -7.61 -5.38 15.44
CA LYS A 190 -6.17 -5.45 15.31
C LYS A 190 -5.48 -4.78 16.50
N GLN A 191 -4.47 -5.46 17.04
CA GLN A 191 -3.66 -4.94 18.14
C GLN A 191 -2.18 -5.24 17.87
N ALA A 192 -1.32 -4.26 18.15
CA ALA A 192 0.12 -4.45 18.22
C ALA A 192 0.48 -4.79 19.67
N ILE A 193 1.05 -5.96 19.89
CA ILE A 193 1.54 -6.41 21.18
C ILE A 193 3.07 -6.41 21.12
N TYR A 194 3.69 -5.56 21.92
CA TYR A 194 5.14 -5.44 22.03
C TYR A 194 5.65 -6.16 23.29
N LEU A 195 6.61 -7.05 23.09
CA LEU A 195 7.29 -7.79 24.14
C LEU A 195 8.64 -7.14 24.37
N VAL A 196 8.84 -6.55 25.55
CA VAL A 196 10.13 -5.95 25.95
C VAL A 196 10.96 -7.00 26.66
N TYR A 197 12.18 -7.21 26.16
CA TYR A 197 13.18 -8.15 26.65
C TYR A 197 14.48 -7.40 26.96
N ASP A 198 15.24 -7.91 27.92
CA ASP A 198 16.51 -7.32 28.34
C ASP A 198 16.42 -5.78 28.50
N LYS A 199 15.26 -5.31 29.00
CA LYS A 199 14.85 -3.89 29.19
C LYS A 199 14.76 -3.01 27.94
N SER A 200 15.32 -3.40 26.80
CA SER A 200 15.53 -2.51 25.64
C SER A 200 15.34 -3.17 24.27
N LYS A 201 15.23 -4.49 24.23
CA LYS A 201 14.97 -5.24 22.99
C LYS A 201 13.48 -5.54 22.89
N VAL A 202 12.88 -5.32 21.73
CA VAL A 202 11.43 -5.34 21.56
C VAL A 202 11.04 -6.18 20.37
N LEU A 203 10.18 -7.17 20.60
CA LEU A 203 9.59 -8.02 19.57
C LEU A 203 8.10 -7.70 19.41
N LYS A 204 7.62 -7.61 18.17
CA LYS A 204 6.20 -7.34 17.87
C LYS A 204 5.41 -8.62 17.61
N ILE A 205 4.18 -8.64 18.11
CA ILE A 205 3.13 -9.60 17.74
C ILE A 205 1.92 -8.82 17.24
N LEU A 206 1.45 -9.13 16.04
CA LEU A 206 0.13 -8.69 15.59
C LEU A 206 -0.91 -9.66 16.10
N LYS A 207 -1.92 -9.14 16.79
CA LYS A 207 -3.13 -9.85 17.15
C LYS A 207 -4.28 -9.34 16.29
N TYR A 208 -5.10 -10.25 15.77
CA TYR A 208 -6.32 -9.89 15.03
C TYR A 208 -7.38 -10.99 15.13
N LYS A 209 -8.59 -10.69 14.67
CA LYS A 209 -9.70 -11.65 14.61
C LYS A 209 -10.11 -11.90 13.15
N LYS A 210 -10.08 -13.17 12.74
CA LYS A 210 -10.52 -13.66 11.43
C LYS A 210 -11.32 -14.95 11.61
N ASP A 211 -12.46 -15.06 10.93
CA ASP A 211 -13.39 -16.20 11.06
C ASP A 211 -13.78 -16.51 12.50
N ASN A 212 -14.05 -15.47 13.27
CA ASN A 212 -14.34 -15.51 14.70
C ASN A 212 -13.24 -16.07 15.62
N LYS A 213 -12.05 -16.36 15.10
CA LYS A 213 -10.90 -16.83 15.87
C LYS A 213 -9.88 -15.71 16.05
N VAL A 214 -9.24 -15.69 17.21
CA VAL A 214 -8.09 -14.82 17.47
C VAL A 214 -6.86 -15.47 16.84
N HIS A 215 -6.07 -14.67 16.15
CA HIS A 215 -4.81 -15.07 15.53
C HIS A 215 -3.71 -14.19 16.08
N PHE A 216 -2.56 -14.79 16.35
CA PHE A 216 -1.30 -14.09 16.64
C PHE A 216 -0.37 -14.30 15.46
N GLN A 217 0.44 -13.30 15.16
CA GLN A 217 1.55 -13.38 14.21
C GLN A 217 2.76 -12.67 14.81
N VAL A 218 3.80 -13.43 15.12
CA VAL A 218 5.08 -12.89 15.59
C VAL A 218 5.85 -12.31 14.41
N PHE A 219 6.33 -11.08 14.54
CA PHE A 219 7.25 -10.46 13.59
C PHE A 219 8.68 -10.86 13.90
N THR A 220 9.51 -10.89 12.88
CA THR A 220 10.88 -11.40 12.96
C THR A 220 11.92 -10.32 13.24
N ASP A 221 11.54 -9.05 13.12
CA ASP A 221 12.39 -7.90 13.43
C ASP A 221 12.50 -7.68 14.93
N LEU A 222 13.72 -7.48 15.42
CA LEU A 222 14.01 -7.20 16.82
C LEU A 222 14.47 -5.76 16.97
N LEU A 223 13.62 -4.90 17.52
CA LEU A 223 14.00 -3.52 17.77
C LEU A 223 14.89 -3.41 19.01
N TRP A 224 15.99 -2.68 18.93
CA TRP A 224 16.85 -2.38 20.06
C TRP A 224 16.90 -0.87 20.29
N PHE A 225 16.27 -0.44 21.38
CA PHE A 225 16.16 0.96 21.76
C PHE A 225 17.40 1.42 22.55
N LYS A 226 18.00 2.53 22.10
CA LYS A 226 19.13 3.16 22.80
C LYS A 226 18.70 3.74 24.15
N GLU A 227 17.53 4.37 24.21
CA GLU A 227 16.96 4.97 25.43
C GLU A 227 15.59 4.36 25.78
N PRO A 228 15.53 3.39 26.71
CA PRO A 228 14.30 2.64 26.98
C PRO A 228 13.30 3.35 27.90
N ASN A 229 13.63 4.53 28.44
CA ASN A 229 12.83 5.18 29.49
C ASN A 229 11.41 5.58 29.06
N ASN A 230 11.20 5.84 27.76
CA ASN A 230 9.91 6.22 27.17
C ASN A 230 9.48 5.22 26.07
N LEU A 231 9.71 3.92 26.29
CA LEU A 231 9.47 2.88 25.28
C LEU A 231 8.04 2.90 24.75
N LYS A 232 7.04 3.09 25.63
CA LYS A 232 5.62 3.06 25.23
C LYS A 232 5.33 4.18 24.24
N GLU A 233 5.74 5.41 24.53
CA GLU A 233 5.52 6.57 23.68
C GLU A 233 6.27 6.43 22.34
N GLN A 234 7.49 5.89 22.37
CA GLN A 234 8.26 5.65 21.15
C GLN A 234 7.60 4.59 20.24
N LEU A 235 7.11 3.49 20.82
CA LEU A 235 6.40 2.44 20.08
C LEU A 235 5.07 2.94 19.51
N GLU A 236 4.33 3.77 20.26
CA GLU A 236 3.10 4.41 19.79
C GLU A 236 3.37 5.34 18.60
N GLN A 237 4.45 6.13 18.66
CA GLN A 237 4.88 6.96 17.53
C GLN A 237 5.23 6.13 16.28
N ILE A 238 5.91 4.99 16.46
CA ILE A 238 6.23 4.08 15.37
C ILE A 238 4.95 3.53 14.72
N GLU A 239 3.98 3.03 15.51
CA GLU A 239 2.70 2.54 14.96
C GLU A 239 1.93 3.64 14.23
N LYS A 240 1.87 4.85 14.80
CA LYS A 240 1.22 6.01 14.18
C LYS A 240 1.84 6.35 12.82
N LYS A 241 3.18 6.37 12.73
CA LYS A 241 3.89 6.62 11.47
C LYS A 241 3.62 5.55 10.42
N ILE A 242 3.54 4.28 10.82
CA ILE A 242 3.19 3.19 9.90
C ILE A 242 1.78 3.39 9.34
N TYR A 243 0.82 3.73 10.20
CA TYR A 243 -0.55 4.03 9.80
C TYR A 243 -0.61 5.23 8.83
N GLU A 244 0.02 6.35 9.19
CA GLU A 244 0.06 7.58 8.37
C GLU A 244 0.65 7.29 6.98
N LYS A 245 1.76 6.55 6.89
CA LYS A 245 2.36 6.16 5.60
C LYS A 245 1.45 5.24 4.80
N ARG A 246 0.75 4.31 5.45
CA ARG A 246 -0.19 3.41 4.76
C ARG A 246 -1.38 4.17 4.22
N LEU A 247 -1.91 5.12 5.01
CA LEU A 247 -3.01 5.98 4.61
C LEU A 247 -2.61 6.88 3.44
N GLY A 248 -1.44 7.52 3.51
CA GLY A 248 -0.92 8.35 2.43
C GLY A 248 -0.78 7.60 1.10
N LYS A 249 -0.23 6.38 1.11
CA LYS A 249 -0.13 5.56 -0.12
C LYS A 249 -1.49 5.15 -0.67
N PHE A 250 -2.50 4.98 0.18
CA PHE A 250 -3.87 4.69 -0.25
C PHE A 250 -4.54 5.93 -0.86
N GLU A 251 -4.40 7.09 -0.23
CA GLU A 251 -4.97 8.35 -0.68
C GLU A 251 -4.33 8.82 -2.00
N GLU A 252 -3.02 8.69 -2.14
CA GLU A 252 -2.29 8.96 -3.39
C GLU A 252 -2.80 8.07 -4.53
N ALA A 253 -2.86 6.75 -4.30
CA ALA A 253 -3.36 5.83 -5.33
C ALA A 253 -4.84 6.06 -5.70
N LEU A 254 -5.67 6.48 -4.76
CA LEU A 254 -7.06 6.85 -5.05
C LEU A 254 -7.13 8.12 -5.88
N LYS A 255 -6.31 9.12 -5.54
CA LYS A 255 -6.22 10.38 -6.26
C LYS A 255 -5.78 10.16 -7.71
N ASP A 256 -4.71 9.41 -7.92
CA ASP A 256 -4.20 9.07 -9.26
C ASP A 256 -5.27 8.39 -10.12
N HIS A 257 -6.06 7.48 -9.52
CA HIS A 257 -7.14 6.79 -10.24
C HIS A 257 -8.28 7.72 -10.66
N ILE A 258 -8.61 8.71 -9.82
CA ILE A 258 -9.63 9.71 -10.14
C ILE A 258 -9.13 10.61 -11.26
N GLU A 259 -7.89 11.12 -11.15
CA GLU A 259 -7.27 11.97 -12.19
C GLU A 259 -7.18 11.24 -13.55
N GLU A 260 -6.73 9.99 -13.57
CA GLU A 260 -6.70 9.18 -14.79
C GLU A 260 -8.08 8.96 -15.41
N SER A 261 -9.13 8.83 -14.60
CA SER A 261 -10.49 8.61 -15.11
C SER A 261 -11.08 9.90 -15.70
N GLU A 262 -10.84 11.03 -15.05
CA GLU A 262 -11.24 12.36 -15.54
C GLU A 262 -10.52 12.71 -16.84
N ASP A 263 -9.22 12.40 -16.97
CA ASP A 263 -8.46 12.65 -18.20
C ASP A 263 -9.00 11.83 -19.39
N ASN A 264 -9.33 10.55 -19.18
CA ASN A 264 -9.88 9.69 -20.24
C ASN A 264 -11.29 10.13 -20.70
N GLU A 265 -12.17 10.52 -19.78
CA GLU A 265 -13.51 11.03 -20.13
C GLU A 265 -13.43 12.36 -20.90
N ASN A 266 -12.47 13.22 -20.55
CA ASN A 266 -12.22 14.46 -21.27
C ASN A 266 -11.67 14.21 -22.68
N GLU A 267 -10.81 13.21 -22.89
CA GLU A 267 -10.29 12.88 -24.23
C GLU A 267 -11.39 12.36 -25.16
N GLU A 268 -12.21 11.39 -24.73
CA GLU A 268 -13.28 10.82 -25.57
C GLU A 268 -14.38 11.85 -25.91
N THR A 269 -14.76 12.70 -24.96
CA THR A 269 -15.76 13.75 -25.21
C THR A 269 -15.22 14.85 -26.12
N ASN A 270 -13.95 15.21 -26.01
CA ASN A 270 -13.34 16.24 -26.86
C ASN A 270 -13.26 15.82 -28.33
N ASP A 271 -13.04 14.55 -28.65
CA ASP A 271 -12.97 14.08 -30.04
C ASP A 271 -14.32 14.18 -30.76
N GLU A 272 -15.43 13.77 -30.14
CA GLU A 272 -16.77 13.90 -30.75
C GLU A 272 -17.22 15.35 -30.95
N ILE A 273 -16.79 16.26 -30.07
CA ILE A 273 -17.09 17.70 -30.17
C ILE A 273 -16.20 18.36 -31.21
N ASN A 274 -14.92 17.98 -31.27
CA ASN A 274 -13.98 18.45 -32.27
C ASN A 274 -14.53 18.19 -33.68
N ASP A 275 -15.06 16.99 -33.93
CA ASP A 275 -15.65 16.63 -35.22
C ASP A 275 -16.87 17.51 -35.56
N LYS A 276 -17.80 17.70 -34.62
CA LYS A 276 -18.99 18.56 -34.82
C LYS A 276 -18.61 20.03 -35.03
N LEU A 277 -17.59 20.51 -34.32
CA LEU A 277 -17.11 21.88 -34.47
C LEU A 277 -16.38 22.08 -35.79
N GLN A 278 -15.63 21.08 -36.25
CA GLN A 278 -14.91 21.15 -37.52
C GLN A 278 -15.86 21.42 -38.69
N ASP A 279 -17.01 20.72 -38.74
CA ASP A 279 -18.04 20.93 -39.75
C ASP A 279 -18.60 22.36 -39.71
N ILE A 280 -18.92 22.88 -38.52
CA ILE A 280 -19.43 24.25 -38.32
C ILE A 280 -18.36 25.28 -38.73
N TRP A 281 -17.10 25.05 -38.39
CA TRP A 281 -15.99 25.93 -38.73
C TRP A 281 -15.73 25.98 -40.23
N ASP A 282 -15.75 24.84 -40.90
CA ASP A 282 -15.56 24.79 -42.34
C ASP A 282 -16.73 25.46 -43.07
N GLN A 283 -17.97 25.24 -42.62
CA GLN A 283 -19.15 25.92 -43.17
C GLN A 283 -19.11 27.44 -42.93
N PHE A 284 -18.74 27.88 -41.73
CA PHE A 284 -18.54 29.30 -41.41
C PHE A 284 -17.52 29.95 -42.34
N ILE A 285 -16.35 29.32 -42.50
CA ILE A 285 -15.26 29.83 -43.35
C ILE A 285 -15.71 29.90 -44.80
N GLU A 286 -16.42 28.89 -45.31
CA GLU A 286 -16.87 28.87 -46.69
C GLU A 286 -17.92 29.97 -46.95
N ASN A 287 -18.89 30.12 -46.05
CA ASN A 287 -19.87 31.22 -46.12
C ASN A 287 -19.19 32.60 -46.12
N CYS A 288 -18.13 32.79 -45.32
CA CYS A 288 -17.36 34.04 -45.33
C CYS A 288 -16.58 34.25 -46.63
N LYS A 289 -16.01 33.18 -47.23
CA LYS A 289 -15.28 33.24 -48.49
C LYS A 289 -16.20 33.57 -49.66
N GLU A 290 -17.38 32.97 -49.74
CA GLU A 290 -18.37 33.22 -50.81
C GLU A 290 -18.73 34.71 -50.89
N LEU A 291 -18.90 35.36 -49.74
CA LEU A 291 -19.22 36.79 -49.66
C LEU A 291 -18.11 37.72 -50.18
N ILE A 292 -16.88 37.21 -50.29
CA ILE A 292 -15.69 37.96 -50.73
C ILE A 292 -15.08 37.32 -52.00
N SER A 293 -15.79 36.38 -52.64
CA SER A 293 -15.33 35.52 -53.74
C SER A 293 -14.80 36.25 -54.97
N ASN A 294 -15.22 37.50 -55.19
CA ASN A 294 -14.72 38.35 -56.28
C ASN A 294 -13.32 38.95 -56.00
N SER A 295 -12.69 38.63 -54.86
CA SER A 295 -11.39 39.16 -54.44
C SER A 295 -10.23 38.24 -54.82
N ASP A 296 -9.00 38.77 -54.79
CA ASP A 296 -7.78 37.99 -55.02
C ASP A 296 -7.70 36.75 -54.10
N ARG A 297 -7.29 35.62 -54.65
CA ARG A 297 -7.01 34.36 -53.95
C ARG A 297 -6.12 34.55 -52.72
N ASN A 298 -5.19 35.50 -52.75
CA ASN A 298 -4.34 35.83 -51.61
C ASN A 298 -5.14 36.44 -50.44
N LEU A 299 -6.14 37.27 -50.73
CA LEU A 299 -7.04 37.85 -49.72
C LEU A 299 -7.94 36.80 -49.10
N LEU A 300 -8.46 35.88 -49.91
CA LEU A 300 -9.27 34.75 -49.42
C LEU A 300 -8.45 33.85 -48.47
N ARG A 301 -7.19 33.56 -48.82
CA ARG A 301 -6.28 32.80 -47.94
C ARG A 301 -5.95 33.54 -46.65
N GLN A 302 -5.80 34.86 -46.70
CA GLN A 302 -5.53 35.66 -45.51
C GLN A 302 -6.74 35.67 -44.58
N LEU A 303 -7.95 35.86 -45.12
CA LEU A 303 -9.19 35.78 -44.36
C LEU A 303 -9.35 34.39 -43.72
N GLU A 304 -9.18 33.32 -44.49
CA GLU A 304 -9.27 31.95 -43.98
C GLU A 304 -8.32 31.70 -42.80
N ARG A 305 -7.05 32.11 -42.93
CA ARG A 305 -6.08 31.95 -41.84
C ARG A 305 -6.51 32.70 -40.57
N ASN A 306 -7.01 33.91 -40.74
CA ASN A 306 -7.50 34.74 -39.65
C ASN A 306 -8.68 34.09 -38.93
N LEU A 307 -9.65 33.56 -39.68
CA LEU A 307 -10.84 32.90 -39.13
C LEU A 307 -10.48 31.57 -38.45
N ARG A 308 -9.66 30.72 -39.09
CA ARG A 308 -9.22 29.42 -38.54
C ARG A 308 -8.47 29.55 -37.23
N THR A 309 -7.64 30.59 -37.09
CA THR A 309 -6.84 30.78 -35.86
C THR A 309 -7.72 30.92 -34.63
N LEU A 310 -8.79 31.73 -34.73
CA LEU A 310 -9.74 31.95 -33.63
C LEU A 310 -10.62 30.72 -33.37
N ASN A 311 -11.05 30.03 -34.42
CA ASN A 311 -11.84 28.79 -34.29
C ASN A 311 -11.05 27.69 -33.58
N ASN A 312 -9.77 27.52 -33.92
CA ASN A 312 -8.88 26.52 -33.30
C ASN A 312 -8.59 26.80 -31.82
N THR A 313 -8.78 28.04 -31.36
CA THR A 313 -8.62 28.41 -29.95
C THR A 313 -9.90 28.34 -29.13
N PHE A 314 -11.05 28.10 -29.77
CA PHE A 314 -12.37 28.11 -29.13
C PHE A 314 -12.44 27.13 -27.95
N LEU A 315 -12.19 25.83 -28.20
CA LEU A 315 -12.23 24.81 -27.15
C LEU A 315 -11.13 25.00 -26.09
N ARG A 316 -9.94 25.46 -26.49
CA ARG A 316 -8.83 25.71 -25.57
C ARG A 316 -9.13 26.79 -24.53
N THR A 317 -10.09 27.67 -24.81
CA THR A 317 -10.49 28.77 -23.93
C THR A 317 -11.93 28.64 -23.44
N PHE A 318 -12.55 27.46 -23.66
CA PHE A 318 -13.94 27.23 -23.32
C PHE A 318 -14.11 27.13 -21.81
N THR A 319 -14.94 28.00 -21.24
CA THR A 319 -15.21 28.05 -19.79
C THR A 319 -16.69 27.77 -19.52
N ASN A 320 -17.55 28.64 -20.04
CA ASN A 320 -19.00 28.52 -20.04
C ASN A 320 -19.50 28.75 -21.47
N LYS A 321 -20.48 27.96 -21.90
CA LYS A 321 -21.08 28.03 -23.25
C LYS A 321 -21.45 29.46 -23.66
N THR A 322 -22.21 30.18 -22.85
CA THR A 322 -22.69 31.53 -23.21
C THR A 322 -21.55 32.53 -23.31
N GLU A 323 -20.64 32.50 -22.34
CA GLU A 323 -19.47 33.41 -22.30
C GLU A 323 -18.50 33.14 -23.45
N SER A 324 -18.20 31.87 -23.71
CA SER A 324 -17.26 31.43 -24.75
C SER A 324 -17.78 31.75 -26.15
N ILE A 325 -19.07 31.53 -26.42
CA ILE A 325 -19.70 31.89 -27.70
C ILE A 325 -19.69 33.41 -27.90
N ASN A 326 -20.05 34.19 -26.88
CA ASN A 326 -20.06 35.65 -26.99
C ASN A 326 -18.65 36.20 -27.22
N LYS A 327 -17.65 35.70 -26.49
CA LYS A 327 -16.26 36.08 -26.68
C LYS A 327 -15.77 35.74 -28.09
N TRP A 328 -16.08 34.54 -28.59
CA TRP A 328 -15.75 34.15 -29.96
C TRP A 328 -16.39 35.10 -31.00
N LYS A 329 -17.68 35.45 -30.83
CA LYS A 329 -18.37 36.40 -31.72
C LYS A 329 -17.65 37.75 -31.74
N GLU A 330 -17.35 38.31 -30.57
CA GLU A 330 -16.65 39.61 -30.44
C GLU A 330 -15.28 39.59 -31.11
N GLU A 331 -14.50 38.53 -30.90
CA GLU A 331 -13.17 38.38 -31.49
C GLU A 331 -13.24 38.23 -33.02
N GLN A 332 -14.20 37.46 -33.54
CA GLN A 332 -14.42 37.32 -34.98
C GLN A 332 -14.86 38.63 -35.63
N LEU A 333 -15.78 39.37 -35.00
CA LEU A 333 -16.23 40.68 -35.47
C LEU A 333 -15.07 41.67 -35.56
N LYS A 334 -14.20 41.68 -34.55
CA LYS A 334 -12.98 42.49 -34.54
C LYS A 334 -12.03 42.09 -35.66
N ASN A 335 -11.83 40.79 -35.87
CA ASN A 335 -10.94 40.25 -36.90
C ASN A 335 -11.43 40.59 -38.32
N ILE A 336 -12.73 40.42 -38.58
CA ILE A 336 -13.35 40.78 -39.85
C ILE A 336 -13.28 42.28 -40.10
N SER A 337 -13.56 43.11 -39.08
CA SER A 337 -13.48 44.57 -39.21
C SER A 337 -12.06 45.02 -39.58
N ASN A 338 -11.05 44.50 -38.87
CA ASN A 338 -9.64 44.78 -39.17
C ASN A 338 -9.22 44.30 -40.56
N PHE A 339 -9.71 43.14 -40.99
CA PHE A 339 -9.43 42.60 -42.32
C PHE A 339 -10.02 43.49 -43.43
N LEU A 340 -11.27 43.92 -43.29
CA LEU A 340 -11.94 44.78 -44.28
C LEU A 340 -11.32 46.18 -44.33
N GLU A 341 -10.95 46.75 -43.19
CA GLU A 341 -10.29 48.06 -43.12
C GLU A 341 -8.93 48.04 -43.84
N LYS A 342 -8.11 47.03 -43.54
CA LYS A 342 -6.79 46.84 -44.15
C LYS A 342 -6.85 46.63 -45.67
N ASN A 343 -7.97 46.09 -46.18
CA ASN A 343 -8.14 45.74 -47.59
C ASN A 343 -9.22 46.59 -48.29
N SER A 344 -9.59 47.73 -47.71
CA SER A 344 -10.66 48.62 -48.18
C SER A 344 -10.48 49.11 -49.63
N ASN A 345 -9.24 49.26 -50.08
CA ASN A 345 -8.93 49.65 -51.47
C ASN A 345 -9.22 48.55 -52.51
N THR A 346 -9.34 47.30 -52.08
CA THR A 346 -9.56 46.14 -52.97
C THR A 346 -10.97 45.58 -52.85
N ILE A 347 -11.60 45.70 -51.68
CA ILE A 347 -12.94 45.18 -51.41
C ILE A 347 -13.97 46.31 -51.60
N VAL A 348 -14.50 46.44 -52.82
CA VAL A 348 -15.57 47.40 -53.12
C VAL A 348 -16.84 46.98 -52.37
N LYS A 349 -17.50 47.93 -51.68
CA LYS A 349 -18.66 47.71 -50.78
C LYS A 349 -18.35 47.02 -49.45
N SER A 350 -17.21 47.34 -48.84
CA SER A 350 -16.79 46.86 -47.52
C SER A 350 -17.88 46.92 -46.44
N GLU A 351 -18.68 47.98 -46.40
CA GLU A 351 -19.76 48.16 -45.41
C GLU A 351 -20.96 47.21 -45.61
N GLU A 352 -21.30 46.89 -46.86
CA GLU A 352 -22.36 45.92 -47.18
C GLU A 352 -21.89 44.49 -46.86
N ILE A 353 -20.63 44.20 -47.18
CA ILE A 353 -19.99 42.92 -46.91
C ILE A 353 -19.85 42.70 -45.40
N LYS A 354 -19.48 43.74 -44.64
CA LYS A 354 -19.40 43.70 -43.17
C LYS A 354 -20.71 43.24 -42.56
N LYS A 355 -21.84 43.85 -42.90
CA LYS A 355 -23.17 43.47 -42.40
C LYS A 355 -23.55 42.02 -42.73
N LYS A 356 -23.17 41.53 -43.91
CA LYS A 356 -23.40 40.13 -44.32
C LYS A 356 -22.54 39.17 -43.50
N LEU A 357 -21.28 39.50 -43.23
CA LEU A 357 -20.38 38.71 -42.40
C LEU A 357 -20.79 38.71 -40.93
N GLU A 358 -21.25 39.84 -40.40
CA GLU A 358 -21.85 39.94 -39.06
C GLU A 358 -23.02 38.95 -38.90
N LYS A 359 -23.90 38.87 -39.92
CA LYS A 359 -25.00 37.91 -39.93
C LYS A 359 -24.52 36.45 -39.91
N VAL A 360 -23.45 36.13 -40.65
CA VAL A 360 -22.85 34.79 -40.66
C VAL A 360 -22.29 34.43 -39.28
N ILE A 361 -21.65 35.37 -38.58
CA ILE A 361 -21.17 35.17 -37.19
C ILE A 361 -22.34 34.89 -36.25
N GLU A 362 -23.43 35.66 -36.35
CA GLU A 362 -24.61 35.44 -35.51
C GLU A 362 -25.24 34.06 -35.75
N GLN A 363 -25.43 33.67 -37.01
CA GLN A 363 -25.95 32.36 -37.38
C GLN A 363 -25.07 31.21 -36.89
N THR A 364 -23.75 31.34 -37.05
CA THR A 364 -22.79 30.35 -36.55
C THR A 364 -22.85 30.28 -35.02
N GLY A 365 -23.01 31.41 -34.34
CA GLY A 365 -23.21 31.42 -32.89
C GLY A 365 -24.52 30.77 -32.44
N GLU A 366 -25.59 30.86 -33.23
CA GLU A 366 -26.82 30.09 -32.99
C GLU A 366 -26.61 28.59 -33.18
N GLU A 367 -25.82 28.18 -34.17
CA GLU A 367 -25.45 26.78 -34.39
C GLU A 367 -24.58 26.23 -33.26
N LEU A 368 -23.58 26.98 -32.80
CA LEU A 368 -22.81 26.64 -31.59
C LEU A 368 -23.72 26.52 -30.36
N ASN A 369 -24.75 27.37 -30.25
CA ASN A 369 -25.72 27.26 -29.16
C ASN A 369 -26.58 25.99 -29.22
N LYS A 370 -26.70 25.32 -30.37
CA LYS A 370 -27.39 24.04 -30.50
C LYS A 370 -26.52 22.84 -30.11
N ILE A 371 -25.19 23.02 -30.06
CA ILE A 371 -24.28 21.97 -29.60
C ILE A 371 -24.42 21.80 -28.10
N ASP A 372 -24.59 20.56 -27.66
CA ASP A 372 -24.45 20.22 -26.25
C ASP A 372 -22.95 20.10 -25.94
N PHE A 373 -22.38 21.18 -25.40
CA PHE A 373 -21.02 21.14 -24.89
C PHE A 373 -21.07 20.41 -23.55
N PRO A 374 -20.16 19.46 -23.29
CA PRO A 374 -20.07 18.79 -22.01
C PRO A 374 -19.99 19.87 -20.96
N ALA A 375 -20.89 19.80 -19.99
CA ALA A 375 -20.70 20.57 -18.77
C ALA A 375 -19.30 20.20 -18.26
N THR A 376 -18.53 21.18 -17.79
CA THR A 376 -17.39 20.90 -16.92
C THR A 376 -17.96 20.19 -15.69
N SER A 377 -18.05 18.86 -15.75
CA SER A 377 -18.81 18.06 -14.82
C SER A 377 -18.00 17.93 -13.54
N ASN A 378 -18.15 18.91 -12.65
CA ASN A 378 -17.97 18.67 -11.23
C ASN A 378 -19.13 17.78 -10.75
N SER A 379 -19.05 16.49 -11.04
CA SER A 379 -20.04 15.50 -10.65
C SER A 379 -19.54 14.75 -9.41
N THR A 380 -19.99 15.19 -8.24
CA THR A 380 -19.76 14.49 -6.97
C THR A 380 -20.32 13.06 -6.95
N ASN A 381 -21.24 12.72 -7.85
CA ASN A 381 -21.76 11.36 -8.02
C ASN A 381 -20.76 10.42 -8.72
N ASP A 382 -19.88 10.94 -9.58
CA ASP A 382 -18.84 10.14 -10.24
C ASP A 382 -17.70 9.83 -9.28
N ALA A 383 -17.33 10.77 -8.40
CA ALA A 383 -16.28 10.54 -7.40
C ALA A 383 -16.58 9.37 -6.44
N GLU A 384 -17.82 9.21 -5.95
CA GLU A 384 -18.17 8.06 -5.10
C GLU A 384 -18.17 6.74 -5.87
N LYS A 385 -18.59 6.76 -7.14
CA LYS A 385 -18.59 5.59 -8.01
C LYS A 385 -17.15 5.15 -8.33
N LEU A 386 -16.30 6.08 -8.76
CA LEU A 386 -14.87 5.87 -8.99
C LEU A 386 -14.17 5.37 -7.74
N LYS A 387 -14.47 5.94 -6.57
CA LYS A 387 -13.94 5.45 -5.30
C LYS A 387 -14.35 3.99 -5.03
N LYS A 388 -15.60 3.59 -5.28
CA LYS A 388 -16.04 2.19 -5.10
C LYS A 388 -15.32 1.24 -6.06
N GLU A 389 -15.21 1.61 -7.33
CA GLU A 389 -14.50 0.83 -8.34
C GLU A 389 -13.02 0.68 -8.02
N PHE A 390 -12.38 1.77 -7.60
CA PHE A 390 -11.01 1.77 -7.10
C PHE A 390 -10.85 0.81 -5.93
N ILE A 391 -11.70 0.92 -4.90
CA ILE A 391 -11.61 0.08 -3.70
C ILE A 391 -11.72 -1.40 -4.06
N GLU A 392 -12.65 -1.78 -4.95
CA GLU A 392 -12.82 -3.17 -5.38
C GLU A 392 -11.55 -3.71 -6.06
N LYS A 393 -10.91 -2.93 -6.95
CA LYS A 393 -9.67 -3.31 -7.62
C LYS A 393 -8.47 -3.31 -6.65
N TYR A 394 -8.38 -2.30 -5.80
CA TYR A 394 -7.24 -2.04 -4.92
C TYR A 394 -7.18 -3.03 -3.74
N LYS A 395 -8.32 -3.36 -3.12
CA LYS A 395 -8.41 -4.30 -1.98
C LYS A 395 -7.78 -5.65 -2.28
N ASN A 396 -8.01 -6.20 -3.47
CA ASN A 396 -7.54 -7.54 -3.84
C ASN A 396 -6.03 -7.76 -3.67
N ARG A 397 -5.23 -6.68 -3.61
CA ARG A 397 -3.77 -6.75 -3.44
C ARG A 397 -3.22 -5.93 -2.27
N ASN A 398 -4.05 -5.14 -1.58
CA ASN A 398 -3.58 -4.16 -0.59
C ASN A 398 -4.45 -4.09 0.68
N ASP A 399 -5.38 -5.04 0.89
CA ASP A 399 -6.13 -5.14 2.16
C ASP A 399 -5.21 -5.49 3.34
N ASP A 400 -5.76 -5.55 4.56
CA ASP A 400 -4.95 -5.90 5.75
C ASP A 400 -4.31 -7.29 5.68
N SER A 401 -5.00 -8.25 5.07
CA SER A 401 -4.47 -9.61 4.94
C SER A 401 -3.22 -9.59 4.07
N ALA A 402 -3.24 -8.85 2.95
CA ALA A 402 -2.09 -8.63 2.10
C ALA A 402 -1.01 -7.82 2.83
N PHE A 403 -1.38 -6.72 3.51
CA PHE A 403 -0.42 -5.85 4.19
C PHE A 403 0.41 -6.58 5.26
N TYR A 404 -0.22 -7.45 6.06
CA TYR A 404 0.48 -8.21 7.10
C TYR A 404 1.00 -9.57 6.64
N GLU A 405 0.76 -9.96 5.39
CA GLU A 405 1.28 -11.21 4.87
C GLU A 405 2.81 -11.16 4.75
N LEU A 406 3.46 -12.19 5.31
CA LEU A 406 4.91 -12.36 5.23
C LEU A 406 5.37 -12.39 3.77
N HIS A 407 6.17 -11.38 3.40
CA HIS A 407 6.75 -11.18 2.06
C HIS A 407 5.71 -11.05 0.94
N SER A 408 4.62 -10.34 1.22
CA SER A 408 3.71 -9.85 0.17
C SER A 408 4.27 -8.60 -0.51
N LYS A 409 3.67 -8.19 -1.63
CA LYS A 409 3.99 -6.91 -2.29
C LYS A 409 3.37 -5.78 -1.48
N ARG A 410 4.15 -4.73 -1.14
CA ARG A 410 3.72 -3.59 -0.30
C ARG A 410 3.34 -4.02 1.12
N GLN A 411 4.18 -4.87 1.70
CA GLN A 411 3.99 -5.44 3.03
C GLN A 411 4.30 -4.42 4.14
N TYR A 412 3.89 -4.76 5.36
CA TYR A 412 4.17 -4.04 6.59
C TYR A 412 5.63 -3.61 6.73
N ASN A 413 6.57 -4.49 6.39
CA ASN A 413 8.01 -4.23 6.55
C ASN A 413 8.48 -3.01 5.75
N ASP A 414 7.95 -2.79 4.55
CA ASP A 414 8.33 -1.66 3.69
C ASP A 414 8.01 -0.33 4.41
N LEU A 415 6.78 -0.20 4.94
CA LEU A 415 6.34 0.99 5.67
C LEU A 415 6.97 1.10 7.05
N PHE A 416 7.27 -0.04 7.68
CA PHE A 416 7.96 -0.10 8.95
C PHE A 416 9.38 0.45 8.84
N VAL A 417 10.14 0.08 7.81
CA VAL A 417 11.47 0.65 7.54
C VAL A 417 11.39 2.14 7.32
N GLU A 418 10.48 2.61 6.46
CA GLU A 418 10.28 4.04 6.23
C GLU A 418 9.93 4.79 7.53
N ALA A 419 9.12 4.19 8.41
CA ALA A 419 8.76 4.77 9.70
C ALA A 419 9.94 4.82 10.68
N LEU A 420 10.77 3.76 10.71
CA LEU A 420 11.98 3.71 11.53
C LEU A 420 13.04 4.68 11.05
N ASP A 421 13.23 4.82 9.73
CA ASP A 421 14.16 5.79 9.16
C ASP A 421 13.77 7.19 9.62
N GLU A 422 12.50 7.56 9.49
CA GLU A 422 12.01 8.86 9.95
C GLU A 422 12.16 9.04 11.46
N PHE A 423 11.90 7.99 12.25
CA PHE A 423 12.10 8.01 13.71
C PHE A 423 13.57 8.25 14.10
N ASN A 424 14.49 7.62 13.36
CA ASN A 424 15.93 7.75 13.49
C ASN A 424 16.52 8.97 12.77
N ASN A 425 15.69 9.81 12.15
CA ASN A 425 16.13 10.95 11.32
C ASN A 425 17.06 10.55 10.15
N ILE A 426 16.88 9.35 9.60
CA ILE A 426 17.58 8.86 8.41
C ILE A 426 16.85 9.36 7.17
N ASN A 427 17.61 9.98 6.25
CA ASN A 427 17.12 10.32 4.92
C ASN A 427 17.88 9.52 3.86
N ARG A 428 17.24 8.47 3.33
CA ARG A 428 17.86 7.60 2.31
C ARG A 428 18.11 8.29 0.96
N ASN A 429 17.47 9.43 0.69
CA ASN A 429 17.63 10.18 -0.56
C ASN A 429 18.79 11.17 -0.54
N LYS A 430 19.40 11.41 0.64
CA LYS A 430 20.62 12.20 0.75
C LYS A 430 21.80 11.26 0.85
N GLU A 431 22.77 11.41 -0.03
CA GLU A 431 24.11 10.89 0.24
C GLU A 431 24.61 11.58 1.52
N ASN A 432 24.44 10.93 2.67
CA ASN A 432 24.96 11.42 3.93
C ASN A 432 26.49 11.38 3.84
N LYS A 433 27.08 12.51 3.42
CA LYS A 433 28.53 12.75 3.43
C LYS A 433 29.07 12.94 4.85
N GLU A 434 28.20 13.09 5.84
CA GLU A 434 28.58 13.33 7.24
C GLU A 434 28.27 12.13 8.14
N ASN A 435 29.25 11.76 8.97
CA ASN A 435 29.29 10.58 9.85
C ASN A 435 28.43 10.71 11.13
N ASN A 436 27.55 11.70 11.25
CA ASN A 436 26.76 11.92 12.47
C ASN A 436 25.48 11.07 12.48
N ILE A 437 25.63 9.76 12.28
CA ILE A 437 24.54 8.81 12.51
C ILE A 437 24.44 8.60 14.02
N ASP A 438 23.25 8.82 14.58
CA ASP A 438 22.91 8.41 15.93
C ASP A 438 21.53 7.75 15.96
N LEU A 439 21.51 6.42 15.98
CA LEU A 439 20.28 5.66 15.91
C LEU A 439 19.61 5.65 17.29
N LYS A 440 18.34 6.05 17.33
CA LYS A 440 17.50 5.89 18.52
C LYS A 440 17.04 4.44 18.68
N VAL A 441 16.80 3.78 17.55
CA VAL A 441 16.36 2.39 17.46
C VAL A 441 17.15 1.67 16.37
N ILE A 442 17.72 0.52 16.72
CA ILE A 442 18.34 -0.41 15.78
C ILE A 442 17.31 -1.50 15.46
N ARG A 443 17.19 -1.91 14.20
CA ARG A 443 16.29 -2.98 13.73
C ARG A 443 17.07 -4.27 13.50
#